data_AF-A0A0R3WUE5-F1
#
_entry.id   AF-A0A0R3WUE5-F1
#
_cell.length_a   1.000
_cell.length_b   1.000
_cell.length_c   1.000
_cell.angle_alpha   90.00
_cell.angle_beta   90.00
_cell.angle_gamma   90.00
#
_symmetry.space_group_name_H-M   'P 1'
#
loop_
_entity.id
_entity.type
_entity.pdbx_description
1 polymer ?
#
loop_
_entity_poly.entity_id
_entity_poly.type
_entity_poly.pdbx_seq_one_letter_code
_entity_poly.pdbx_strand_id
1 'polypeptide(L)'
;MRCQSSGQESVFQRRWPAVSDVVRRFLNMEPVPPAEWVKLFEDVYQIISWEESAQDEMFRSLTESIKAAIKRSQQRVMQSQDESSLLKAYIQEWVLFSEKSDNLPNPFAPLENCLGGKHNLSGPSKRKLKYSIVRKVLQPFPVNSLLSSAC
;
A
#
# COMPACT_ATOMS: atom_id res chain seq x y z
N MET A 1 6.98 -9.52 42.56
CA MET A 1 7.03 -10.70 41.68
C MET A 1 6.39 -10.31 40.35
N ARG A 2 7.16 -10.30 39.27
CA ARG A 2 6.69 -9.93 37.92
C ARG A 2 6.22 -11.21 37.24
N CYS A 3 4.91 -11.43 37.19
CA CYS A 3 4.36 -12.57 36.46
C CYS A 3 4.61 -12.35 34.96
N GLN A 4 5.37 -13.28 34.37
CA GLN A 4 5.52 -13.45 32.93
C GLN A 4 4.14 -13.81 32.36
N SER A 5 3.66 -13.07 31.35
CA SER A 5 2.54 -13.52 30.52
C SER A 5 3.11 -14.09 29.22
N SER A 6 3.12 -15.41 29.18
CA SER A 6 3.04 -16.31 28.01
C SER A 6 2.91 -15.67 26.62
N GLY A 7 3.97 -15.81 25.81
CA GLY A 7 4.02 -16.40 24.45
C GLY A 7 2.82 -16.38 23.49
N GLN A 8 1.94 -15.37 23.50
CA GLN A 8 0.93 -15.20 22.45
C GLN A 8 1.48 -14.30 21.34
N GLU A 9 1.67 -14.90 20.16
CA GLU A 9 1.98 -14.17 18.92
C GLU A 9 0.86 -13.15 18.63
N SER A 10 1.25 -11.89 18.42
CA SER A 10 0.28 -10.79 18.27
C SER A 10 -0.58 -10.96 17.02
N VAL A 11 -1.75 -10.31 17.00
CA VAL A 11 -2.67 -10.40 15.85
C VAL A 11 -1.99 -9.84 14.60
N PHE A 12 -1.21 -8.76 14.77
CA PHE A 12 -0.37 -8.20 13.73
C PHE A 12 0.68 -9.21 13.22
N GLN A 13 1.48 -9.82 14.08
CA GLN A 13 2.52 -10.78 13.66
C GLN A 13 1.95 -11.96 12.85
N ARG A 14 0.75 -12.41 13.21
CA ARG A 14 0.08 -13.54 12.55
C ARG A 14 -0.54 -13.18 11.20
N ARG A 15 -1.18 -12.00 11.09
CA ARG A 15 -1.99 -11.62 9.93
C ARG A 15 -1.25 -10.71 8.94
N TRP A 16 -0.36 -9.87 9.43
CA TRP A 16 0.39 -8.91 8.60
C TRP A 16 1.22 -9.56 7.48
N PRO A 17 1.86 -10.73 7.65
CA PRO A 17 2.61 -11.36 6.56
C PRO A 17 1.73 -11.66 5.34
N ALA A 18 0.48 -12.12 5.54
CA ALA A 18 -0.46 -12.38 4.47
C ALA A 18 -0.93 -11.09 3.80
N VAL A 19 -1.25 -10.06 4.60
CA VAL A 19 -1.61 -8.70 4.13
C VAL A 19 -0.48 -8.11 3.28
N SER A 20 0.75 -8.17 3.78
CA SER A 20 1.95 -7.63 3.14
C SER A 20 2.25 -8.34 1.82
N ASP A 21 2.10 -9.66 1.74
CA ASP A 21 2.27 -10.39 0.48
C ASP A 21 1.22 -10.00 -0.57
N VAL A 22 -0.05 -9.91 -0.19
CA VAL A 22 -1.11 -9.46 -1.11
C VAL A 22 -0.86 -8.04 -1.59
N VAL A 23 -0.46 -7.11 -0.71
CA VAL A 23 -0.09 -5.73 -1.10
C VAL A 23 1.10 -5.73 -2.05
N ARG A 24 2.15 -6.52 -1.76
CA ARG A 24 3.33 -6.63 -2.62
C ARG A 24 2.95 -7.14 -4.00
N ARG A 25 2.16 -8.21 -4.09
CA ARG A 25 1.64 -8.76 -5.36
C ARG A 25 0.80 -7.75 -6.11
N PHE A 26 -0.12 -7.12 -5.38
CA PHE A 26 -0.95 -6.05 -5.91
C PHE A 26 -0.11 -4.91 -6.46
N LEU A 27 0.98 -4.50 -5.81
CA LEU A 27 1.87 -3.45 -6.32
C LEU A 27 2.70 -3.91 -7.54
N ASN A 28 3.14 -5.17 -7.55
CA ASN A 28 3.99 -5.74 -8.60
C ASN A 28 3.27 -6.21 -9.88
N MET A 29 1.94 -6.11 -9.98
CA MET A 29 1.14 -6.66 -11.10
C MET A 29 1.10 -8.19 -11.09
N GLU A 30 1.31 -8.80 -9.94
CA GLU A 30 1.12 -10.24 -9.77
C GLU A 30 -0.38 -10.53 -9.55
N PRO A 31 -0.88 -11.70 -9.97
CA PRO A 31 -2.28 -12.04 -9.82
C PRO A 31 -2.68 -12.09 -8.33
N VAL A 32 -3.74 -11.37 -8.00
CA VAL A 32 -4.39 -11.38 -6.69
C VAL A 32 -5.81 -11.91 -6.86
N PRO A 33 -6.09 -13.15 -6.44
CA PRO A 33 -7.44 -13.70 -6.48
C PRO A 33 -8.43 -12.85 -5.70
N PRO A 34 -9.69 -12.70 -6.15
CA PRO A 34 -10.70 -11.94 -5.42
C PRO A 34 -10.89 -12.40 -3.97
N ALA A 35 -10.76 -13.71 -3.70
CA ALA A 35 -10.85 -14.26 -2.35
C ALA A 35 -9.74 -13.72 -1.42
N GLU A 36 -8.52 -13.61 -1.91
CA GLU A 36 -7.40 -13.04 -1.14
C GLU A 36 -7.57 -11.53 -0.96
N TRP A 37 -8.11 -10.86 -1.96
CA TRP A 37 -8.45 -9.44 -1.87
C TRP A 37 -9.52 -9.16 -0.82
N VAL A 38 -10.58 -9.98 -0.74
CA VAL A 38 -11.60 -9.85 0.31
C VAL A 38 -11.02 -10.17 1.68
N LYS A 39 -10.20 -11.22 1.78
CA LYS A 39 -9.51 -11.60 3.03
C LYS A 39 -8.60 -10.48 3.55
N LEU A 40 -7.97 -9.71 2.66
CA LEU A 40 -7.18 -8.52 3.01
C LEU A 40 -8.00 -7.50 3.83
N PHE A 41 -9.26 -7.24 3.46
CA PHE A 41 -10.13 -6.33 4.24
C PHE A 41 -10.38 -6.86 5.64
N GLU A 42 -10.65 -8.15 5.76
CA GLU A 42 -10.87 -8.81 7.05
C GLU A 42 -9.62 -8.72 7.91
N ASP A 43 -8.46 -9.11 7.38
CA ASP A 43 -7.20 -9.11 8.13
C ASP A 43 -6.81 -7.71 8.61
N VAL A 44 -6.93 -6.68 7.76
CA VAL A 44 -6.65 -5.28 8.14
C VAL A 44 -7.63 -4.81 9.22
N TYR A 45 -8.93 -5.11 9.09
CA TYR A 45 -9.92 -4.74 10.10
C TYR A 45 -9.64 -5.41 11.46
N GLN A 46 -9.27 -6.70 11.46
CA GLN A 46 -8.93 -7.43 12.67
C GLN A 46 -7.69 -6.83 13.34
N ILE A 47 -6.62 -6.55 12.59
CA ILE A 47 -5.41 -5.94 13.18
C ILE A 47 -5.75 -4.60 13.85
N ILE A 48 -6.46 -3.72 13.15
CA ILE A 48 -6.80 -2.38 13.66
C ILE A 48 -7.69 -2.46 14.90
N SER A 49 -8.62 -3.42 14.94
CA SER A 49 -9.58 -3.57 16.04
C SER A 49 -8.97 -4.16 17.31
N TRP A 50 -7.94 -5.01 17.17
CA TRP A 50 -7.36 -5.76 18.30
C TRP A 50 -5.98 -5.27 18.73
N GLU A 51 -5.30 -4.47 17.92
CA GLU A 51 -3.92 -4.03 18.19
C GLU A 51 -3.69 -2.58 17.73
N GLU A 52 -4.10 -1.61 18.54
CA GLU A 52 -3.92 -0.18 18.22
C GLU A 52 -2.45 0.20 18.00
N SER A 53 -1.53 -0.41 18.75
CA SER A 53 -0.08 -0.22 18.60
C SER A 53 0.46 -0.67 17.23
N ALA A 54 -0.26 -1.55 16.52
CA ALA A 54 0.14 -2.02 15.19
C ALA A 54 -0.20 -1.02 14.08
N GLN A 55 -1.04 -0.01 14.32
CA GLN A 55 -1.49 0.93 13.29
C GLN A 55 -0.32 1.73 12.68
N ASP A 56 0.57 2.25 13.53
CA ASP A 56 1.77 2.96 13.08
C ASP A 56 2.72 2.05 12.30
N GLU A 57 2.88 0.80 12.75
CA GLU A 57 3.75 -0.18 12.10
C GLU A 57 3.19 -0.62 10.74
N MET A 58 1.89 -0.88 10.65
CA MET A 58 1.19 -1.14 9.38
C MET A 58 1.38 0.02 8.41
N PHE A 59 1.19 1.26 8.88
CA PHE A 59 1.33 2.45 8.05
C PHE A 59 2.77 2.59 7.52
N ARG A 60 3.75 2.38 8.39
CA ARG A 60 5.17 2.44 8.04
C ARG A 60 5.54 1.35 7.02
N SER A 61 5.12 0.11 7.27
CA SER A 61 5.39 -1.03 6.39
C SER A 61 4.70 -0.91 5.02
N LEU A 62 3.46 -0.41 4.98
CA LEU A 62 2.76 -0.09 3.73
C LEU A 62 3.48 1.01 2.94
N THR A 63 3.91 2.07 3.63
CA THR A 63 4.65 3.19 3.00
C THR A 63 5.96 2.70 2.38
N GLU A 64 6.73 1.89 3.09
CA GLU A 64 7.98 1.32 2.57
C GLU A 64 7.74 0.37 1.40
N SER A 65 6.67 -0.44 1.45
CA SER A 65 6.28 -1.33 0.35
C SER A 65 5.93 -0.55 -0.93
N ILE A 66 5.20 0.56 -0.80
CA ILE A 66 4.86 1.44 -1.93
C ILE A 66 6.13 2.10 -2.50
N LYS A 67 6.99 2.68 -1.65
CA LYS A 67 8.26 3.27 -2.11
C LYS A 67 9.13 2.26 -2.84
N ALA A 68 9.22 1.04 -2.31
CA ALA A 68 9.99 -0.03 -2.94
C ALA A 68 9.40 -0.44 -4.30
N ALA A 69 8.07 -0.50 -4.41
CA ALA A 69 7.42 -0.77 -5.69
C ALA A 69 7.69 0.34 -6.73
N ILE A 70 7.58 1.60 -6.33
CA ILE A 70 7.92 2.75 -7.19
C ILE A 70 9.36 2.65 -7.67
N LYS A 71 10.32 2.39 -6.78
CA LYS A 71 11.73 2.25 -7.13
C LYS A 71 11.98 1.09 -8.11
N ARG A 72 11.30 -0.05 -7.94
CA ARG A 72 11.37 -1.17 -8.89
C ARG A 72 10.79 -0.81 -10.25
N SER A 73 9.64 -0.14 -10.30
CA SER A 73 9.06 0.35 -11.56
C SER A 73 10.00 1.33 -12.26
N GLN A 74 10.64 2.25 -11.52
CA GLN A 74 11.65 3.16 -12.07
C GLN A 74 12.82 2.40 -12.70
N GLN A 75 13.37 1.40 -12.00
CA GLN A 75 14.45 0.58 -12.55
C GLN A 75 14.05 -0.15 -13.84
N ARG A 76 12.82 -0.69 -13.92
CA ARG A 76 12.32 -1.35 -15.14
C ARG A 76 12.20 -0.37 -16.31
N VAL A 77 11.68 0.83 -16.05
CA VAL A 77 11.56 1.89 -17.07
C VAL A 77 12.96 2.34 -17.52
N MET A 78 13.88 2.62 -16.61
CA MET A 78 15.24 3.08 -16.94
C MET A 78 16.11 2.02 -17.66
N GLN A 79 15.76 0.74 -17.60
CA GLN A 79 16.47 -0.32 -18.32
C GLN A 79 16.11 -0.38 -19.82
N SER A 80 15.09 0.34 -20.29
CA SER A 80 14.81 0.40 -21.72
C SER A 80 15.86 1.26 -22.45
N GLN A 81 16.65 0.65 -23.34
CA GLN A 81 17.77 1.28 -24.05
C GLN A 81 17.36 2.25 -25.18
N ASP A 82 16.09 2.34 -25.53
CA ASP A 82 15.59 3.17 -26.64
C ASP A 82 14.56 4.19 -26.13
N GLU A 83 14.73 5.47 -26.47
CA GLU A 83 13.93 6.60 -25.99
C GLU A 83 12.43 6.45 -26.37
N SER A 84 12.17 5.87 -27.55
CA SER A 84 10.81 5.57 -28.01
C SER A 84 10.16 4.43 -27.23
N SER A 85 10.98 3.52 -26.71
CA SER A 85 10.59 2.38 -25.88
C SER A 85 10.45 2.78 -24.40
N LEU A 86 11.22 3.78 -23.94
CA LEU A 86 11.17 4.36 -22.60
C LEU A 86 9.83 5.03 -22.32
N LEU A 87 9.38 5.91 -23.22
CA LEU A 87 8.11 6.61 -23.05
C LEU A 87 6.92 5.62 -23.06
N LYS A 88 6.96 4.60 -23.93
CA LYS A 88 5.93 3.56 -23.98
C LYS A 88 5.91 2.70 -22.71
N ALA A 89 7.08 2.29 -22.22
CA ALA A 89 7.20 1.54 -20.97
C ALA A 89 6.71 2.35 -19.76
N TYR A 90 7.02 3.66 -19.73
CA TYR A 90 6.52 4.56 -18.71
C TYR A 90 5.00 4.69 -18.75
N ILE A 91 4.40 4.93 -19.94
CA ILE A 91 2.93 5.06 -20.07
C ILE A 91 2.23 3.77 -19.63
N GLN A 92 2.75 2.60 -20.01
CA GLN A 92 2.16 1.31 -19.61
C GLN A 92 2.25 1.10 -18.10
N GLU A 93 3.41 1.31 -17.49
CA GLU A 93 3.57 1.21 -16.03
C GLU A 93 2.69 2.25 -15.30
N TRP A 94 2.55 3.45 -15.86
CA TRP A 94 1.76 4.53 -15.29
C TRP A 94 0.25 4.26 -15.31
N VAL A 95 -0.31 3.84 -16.44
CA VAL A 95 -1.75 3.54 -16.56
C VAL A 95 -2.14 2.48 -15.53
N LEU A 96 -1.33 1.44 -15.39
CA LEU A 96 -1.58 0.37 -14.45
C LEU A 96 -1.38 0.79 -12.99
N PHE A 97 -0.40 1.65 -12.71
CA PHE A 97 -0.18 2.21 -11.37
C PHE A 97 -1.32 3.17 -10.96
N SER A 98 -1.85 3.94 -11.91
CA SER A 98 -3.00 4.82 -11.73
C SER A 98 -4.23 4.04 -11.26
N GLU A 99 -4.60 2.97 -11.97
CA GLU A 99 -5.75 2.13 -11.60
C GLU A 99 -5.58 1.46 -10.22
N LYS A 100 -4.35 1.08 -9.88
CA LYS A 100 -4.03 0.54 -8.55
C LYS A 100 -4.16 1.58 -7.45
N SER A 101 -3.81 2.83 -7.76
CA SER A 101 -3.99 3.94 -6.83
C SER A 101 -5.44 4.24 -6.50
N ASP A 102 -6.35 3.82 -7.37
CA ASP A 102 -7.76 3.92 -7.08
C ASP A 102 -8.26 2.84 -6.11
N ASN A 103 -7.64 1.66 -6.10
CA ASN A 103 -8.14 0.47 -5.44
C ASN A 103 -7.39 0.08 -4.15
N LEU A 104 -6.06 0.25 -4.11
CA LEU A 104 -5.24 -0.07 -2.93
C LEU A 104 -5.64 0.66 -1.64
N PRO A 105 -6.17 1.89 -1.66
CA PRO A 105 -6.64 2.56 -0.44
C PRO A 105 -7.82 1.87 0.24
N ASN A 106 -8.64 1.11 -0.49
CA ASN A 106 -9.94 0.63 0.02
C ASN A 106 -9.82 -0.32 1.23
N PRO A 107 -8.94 -1.34 1.23
CA PRO A 107 -8.73 -2.21 2.40
C PRO A 107 -8.22 -1.47 3.63
N PHE A 108 -7.48 -0.36 3.42
CA PHE A 108 -6.84 0.41 4.49
C PHE A 108 -7.68 1.62 4.96
N ALA A 109 -8.89 1.82 4.43
CA ALA A 109 -9.77 2.90 4.86
C ALA A 109 -10.02 2.97 6.39
N PRO A 110 -10.13 1.83 7.12
CA PRO A 110 -10.25 1.88 8.58
C PRO A 110 -9.01 2.45 9.27
N LEU A 111 -7.81 2.24 8.71
CA LEU A 111 -6.55 2.76 9.24
C LEU A 111 -6.53 4.30 9.21
N GLU A 112 -7.08 4.89 8.15
CA GLU A 112 -7.13 6.35 7.99
C GLU A 112 -8.06 7.02 9.01
N ASN A 113 -9.13 6.33 9.40
CA ASN A 113 -10.05 6.84 10.43
C ASN A 113 -9.38 6.86 11.81
N CYS A 114 -8.51 5.88 12.09
CA CYS A 114 -7.75 5.80 13.33
C CYS A 114 -6.64 6.86 13.39
N LEU A 115 -5.85 7.02 12.32
CA LEU A 115 -4.76 8.00 12.24
C LEU A 115 -5.27 9.47 12.15
N GLY A 116 -6.49 9.68 11.64
CA GLY A 116 -7.09 11.00 11.43
C GLY A 116 -7.82 11.61 12.65
N GLY A 117 -7.76 10.99 13.82
CA GLY A 117 -8.26 11.57 15.07
C GLY A 117 -9.79 11.70 15.21
N LYS A 118 -10.59 10.94 14.44
CA LYS A 118 -12.05 10.92 14.61
C LYS A 118 -12.58 9.49 14.64
N HIS A 119 -12.67 8.96 15.86
CA HIS A 119 -13.46 7.79 16.23
C HIS A 119 -14.93 8.00 15.87
N ASN A 120 -15.29 7.76 14.61
CA ASN A 120 -16.67 7.60 14.16
C ASN A 120 -16.68 6.44 13.17
N LEU A 121 -17.24 5.30 13.62
CA LEU A 121 -17.44 4.04 12.89
C LEU A 121 -18.43 4.16 11.70
N SER A 122 -18.69 5.37 11.21
CA SER A 122 -19.48 5.61 10.00
C SER A 122 -18.63 5.30 8.77
N GLY A 123 -19.09 4.34 7.96
CA GLY A 123 -18.37 3.78 6.80
C GLY A 123 -17.80 4.81 5.80
N PRO A 124 -16.85 4.39 4.95
CA PRO A 124 -16.04 5.31 4.16
C PRO A 124 -16.90 6.09 3.14
N SER A 125 -16.94 7.41 3.30
CA SER A 125 -17.46 8.30 2.26
C SER A 125 -16.50 8.29 1.07
N LYS A 126 -17.00 7.99 -0.14
CA LYS A 126 -16.20 8.02 -1.39
C LYS A 126 -15.44 9.33 -1.62
N ARG A 127 -15.85 10.44 -0.96
CA ARG A 127 -15.15 11.74 -1.01
C ARG A 127 -13.88 11.79 -0.15
N LYS A 128 -13.79 11.03 0.95
CA LYS A 128 -12.59 10.98 1.81
C LYS A 128 -11.47 10.13 1.21
N LEU A 129 -11.82 9.07 0.47
CA LEU A 129 -10.86 8.23 -0.26
C LEU A 129 -10.04 9.03 -1.29
N LYS A 130 -10.57 10.15 -1.80
CA LYS A 130 -9.85 11.04 -2.73
C LYS A 130 -8.61 11.70 -2.11
N TYR A 131 -8.50 11.74 -0.77
CA TYR A 131 -7.37 12.34 -0.04
C TYR A 131 -6.64 11.34 0.86
N SER A 132 -6.86 10.05 0.61
CA SER A 132 -6.24 8.94 1.32
C SER A 132 -4.72 9.14 1.42
N ILE A 133 -4.17 8.88 2.60
CA ILE A 133 -2.72 8.96 2.81
C ILE A 133 -2.03 7.89 1.97
N VAL A 134 -2.66 6.72 1.82
CA VAL A 134 -2.21 5.67 0.90
C VAL A 134 -2.17 6.19 -0.53
N ARG A 135 -3.19 6.92 -0.98
CA ARG A 135 -3.15 7.60 -2.29
C ARG A 135 -2.05 8.64 -2.40
N LYS A 136 -1.83 9.46 -1.36
CA LYS A 136 -0.76 10.48 -1.37
C LYS A 136 0.63 9.85 -1.50
N VAL A 137 0.89 8.74 -0.81
CA VAL A 137 2.17 8.01 -0.90
C VAL A 137 2.30 7.32 -2.26
N LEU A 138 1.17 6.89 -2.83
CA LEU A 138 1.09 6.28 -4.14
C LEU A 138 0.99 7.32 -5.26
N GLN A 139 1.12 8.62 -4.97
CA GLN A 139 1.26 9.59 -6.05
C GLN A 139 2.65 9.40 -6.67
N PRO A 140 2.70 9.10 -7.97
CA PRO A 140 3.97 8.92 -8.66
C PRO A 140 4.71 10.26 -8.82
N PHE A 141 6.04 10.19 -8.80
CA PHE A 141 6.94 11.33 -8.94
C PHE A 141 6.68 12.10 -10.25
N PRO A 142 6.84 13.43 -10.26
CA PRO A 142 6.80 14.21 -11.50
C PRO A 142 7.88 13.70 -12.45
N VAL A 143 7.48 13.48 -13.71
CA VAL A 143 8.30 12.98 -14.83
C VAL A 143 9.64 13.73 -14.97
N ASN A 144 9.68 15.00 -14.54
CA ASN A 144 10.88 15.85 -14.50
C ASN A 144 12.04 15.26 -13.70
N SER A 145 11.77 14.43 -12.68
CA SER A 145 12.81 13.78 -11.89
C SER A 145 13.48 12.59 -12.60
N LEU A 146 12.80 11.97 -13.57
CA LEU A 146 13.39 10.93 -14.42
C LEU A 146 14.29 11.53 -15.50
N LEU A 147 13.93 12.70 -16.04
CA LEU A 147 14.71 13.42 -17.05
C LEU A 147 16.00 14.03 -16.46
N SER A 148 15.98 14.47 -15.20
CA SER A 148 17.16 15.06 -14.54
C SER A 148 18.25 14.05 -14.18
N SER A 149 17.96 12.75 -14.16
CA SER A 149 18.95 11.69 -13.86
C SER A 149 19.48 10.99 -15.12
N ALA A 150 18.97 11.36 -16.30
CA ALA A 150 19.42 10.87 -17.60
C ALA A 150 20.41 11.83 -18.31
N CYS A 151 20.82 12.91 -17.63
CA CYS A 151 21.85 13.85 -18.08
C CYS A 151 23.11 13.74 -17.21
#